data_AF-A0A964EFD5-F1
#
_entry.id   AF-A0A964EFD5-F1
#
_cell.length_a   1.000
_cell.length_b   1.000
_cell.length_c   1.000
_cell.angle_alpha   90.00
_cell.angle_beta   90.00
_cell.angle_gamma   90.00
#
_symmetry.space_group_name_H-M   'P 1'
#
loop_
_entity.id
_entity.type
_entity.pdbx_description
1 polymer ?
#
loop_
_entity_poly.entity_id
_entity_poly.type
_entity_poly.pdbx_seq_one_letter_code
_entity_poly.pdbx_strand_id
1 'polypeptide(L)'
;MFKNLLGLALFLAFFGCSQNTQTSIEDLESRYTELNELNNDLEQQRSDFYKLIRDFNSTRTETDQFDIASMDTLMGLPERDLLRAMFKEEKDISYNGLLSNIIQKNEEIRILNEEITGLNEKIAQLEEKLPKAYVVQKGDTHYKIVRDFLINQYGLDKKQAREIAWKTVMTDNLLPGNRIWLSYNKEESIVGTFVTQGEAKIAPMTYEQIAKRNMINKAIEQANVNSATNMQTSSVESNNAVL
;
A
#
# COMPACT_ATOMS: atom_id res chain seq x y z
N MET A 1 53.84 -36.45 32.03
CA MET A 1 52.36 -36.51 31.92
C MET A 1 51.79 -35.12 32.10
N PHE A 2 51.82 -34.29 31.04
CA PHE A 2 51.18 -32.98 31.02
C PHE A 2 49.92 -33.09 30.15
N LYS A 3 48.73 -32.98 30.77
CA LYS A 3 47.47 -32.85 30.04
C LYS A 3 47.09 -31.37 30.02
N ASN A 4 47.26 -30.78 28.84
CA ASN A 4 46.81 -29.44 28.47
C ASN A 4 45.27 -29.41 28.47
N LEU A 5 44.69 -28.48 29.21
CA LEU A 5 43.28 -28.10 29.10
C LEU A 5 43.22 -26.83 28.23
N LEU A 6 43.06 -27.01 26.93
CA LEU A 6 42.85 -25.92 25.98
C LEU A 6 41.36 -25.55 26.03
N GLY A 7 41.03 -24.55 26.86
CA GLY A 7 39.69 -23.98 26.96
C GLY A 7 39.38 -23.11 25.74
N LEU A 8 38.37 -23.55 24.99
CA LEU A 8 37.82 -22.93 23.78
C LEU A 8 37.25 -21.53 24.07
N ALA A 9 37.94 -20.47 23.62
CA ALA A 9 37.37 -19.12 23.57
C ALA A 9 36.75 -18.88 22.19
N LEU A 10 35.46 -19.23 22.04
CA LEU A 10 34.65 -18.86 20.87
C LEU A 10 34.05 -17.46 21.13
N PHE A 11 34.83 -16.42 20.86
CA PHE A 11 34.37 -15.03 21.01
C PHE A 11 33.50 -14.62 19.81
N LEU A 12 32.20 -14.49 20.10
CA LEU A 12 31.17 -13.66 19.47
C LEU A 12 31.57 -12.81 18.24
N ALA A 13 31.07 -13.18 17.07
CA ALA A 13 30.91 -12.29 15.92
C ALA A 13 29.41 -11.96 15.73
N PHE A 14 28.91 -10.91 16.39
CA PHE A 14 27.54 -10.38 16.21
C PHE A 14 27.48 -8.85 16.30
N PHE A 15 28.45 -8.14 15.70
CA PHE A 15 28.48 -6.68 15.70
C PHE A 15 28.58 -6.07 14.29
N GLY A 16 27.76 -6.56 13.34
CA GLY A 16 27.80 -6.07 11.95
C GLY A 16 26.45 -5.77 11.28
N CYS A 17 25.30 -5.94 11.94
CA CYS A 17 23.99 -5.86 11.25
C CYS A 17 23.20 -4.54 11.41
N SER A 18 23.70 -3.54 12.15
CA SER A 18 22.88 -2.37 12.49
C SER A 18 22.70 -1.38 11.33
N GLN A 19 23.79 -0.93 10.70
CA GLN A 19 23.71 0.15 9.69
C GLN A 19 23.12 -0.32 8.35
N ASN A 20 23.48 -1.53 7.90
CA ASN A 20 23.03 -2.05 6.60
C ASN A 20 21.51 -2.34 6.57
N THR A 21 20.94 -2.74 7.71
CA THR A 21 19.51 -3.07 7.80
C THR A 21 18.64 -1.82 7.70
N GLN A 22 19.06 -0.69 8.26
CA GLN A 22 18.27 0.54 8.24
C GLN A 22 18.16 1.09 6.81
N THR A 23 19.29 1.22 6.10
CA THR A 23 19.28 1.63 4.68
C THR A 23 18.46 0.68 3.81
N SER A 24 18.53 -0.64 4.07
CA SER A 24 17.76 -1.63 3.31
C SER A 24 16.24 -1.52 3.56
N ILE A 25 15.80 -1.09 4.75
CA ILE A 25 14.38 -0.85 5.04
C ILE A 25 13.90 0.45 4.38
N GLU A 26 14.72 1.50 4.37
CA GLU A 26 14.40 2.76 3.66
C GLU A 26 14.29 2.52 2.15
N ASP A 27 15.20 1.72 1.58
CA ASP A 27 15.10 1.28 0.19
C ASP A 27 13.81 0.49 -0.05
N LEU A 28 13.46 -0.44 0.85
CA LEU A 28 12.22 -1.19 0.76
C LEU A 28 10.99 -0.27 0.78
N GLU A 29 10.96 0.71 1.69
CA GLU A 29 9.90 1.71 1.80
C GLU A 29 9.74 2.53 0.52
N SER A 30 10.85 2.99 -0.05
CA SER A 30 10.86 3.71 -1.32
C SER A 30 10.26 2.87 -2.45
N ARG A 31 10.63 1.60 -2.56
CA ARG A 31 10.10 0.70 -3.60
C ARG A 31 8.61 0.40 -3.44
N TYR A 32 8.12 0.23 -2.22
CA TYR A 32 6.69 0.05 -1.98
C TYR A 32 5.89 1.33 -2.27
N THR A 33 6.48 2.50 -2.04
CA THR A 33 5.87 3.79 -2.41
C THR A 33 5.74 3.89 -3.93
N GLU A 34 6.82 3.65 -4.66
CA GLU A 34 6.85 3.59 -6.13
C GLU A 34 5.84 2.57 -6.67
N LEU A 35 5.74 1.38 -6.05
CA LEU A 35 4.78 0.35 -6.43
C LEU A 35 3.33 0.83 -6.25
N ASN A 36 3.03 1.55 -5.17
CA ASN A 36 1.69 2.09 -4.94
C ASN A 36 1.33 3.18 -5.96
N GLU A 37 2.29 4.03 -6.33
CA GLU A 37 2.10 5.05 -7.38
C GLU A 37 1.82 4.39 -8.74
N LEU A 38 2.65 3.42 -9.15
CA LEU A 38 2.44 2.67 -10.40
C LEU A 38 1.09 1.94 -10.44
N ASN A 39 0.66 1.35 -9.32
CA ASN A 39 -0.65 0.72 -9.24
C ASN A 39 -1.80 1.73 -9.38
N ASN A 40 -1.67 2.92 -8.79
CA ASN A 40 -2.68 3.98 -8.94
C ASN A 40 -2.75 4.46 -10.40
N ASP A 41 -1.59 4.64 -11.04
CA ASP A 41 -1.50 5.02 -12.45
C ASP A 41 -2.09 3.93 -13.35
N LEU A 42 -1.80 2.66 -13.08
CA LEU A 42 -2.39 1.53 -13.78
C LEU A 42 -3.92 1.55 -13.69
N GLU A 43 -4.49 1.70 -12.49
CA GLU A 43 -5.94 1.76 -12.31
C GLU A 43 -6.57 2.95 -13.03
N GLN A 44 -5.89 4.11 -13.06
CA GLN A 44 -6.32 5.25 -13.84
C GLN A 44 -6.29 4.95 -15.35
N GLN A 45 -5.22 4.34 -15.88
CA GLN A 45 -5.14 3.96 -17.29
C GLN A 45 -6.21 2.94 -17.68
N ARG A 46 -6.50 1.97 -16.81
CA ARG A 46 -7.59 1.00 -17.01
C ARG A 46 -8.94 1.69 -17.10
N SER A 47 -9.22 2.62 -16.19
CA SER A 47 -10.45 3.42 -16.19
C SER A 47 -10.62 4.19 -17.51
N ASP A 48 -9.56 4.82 -18.00
CA ASP A 48 -9.60 5.57 -19.25
C ASP A 48 -9.71 4.66 -20.48
N PHE A 49 -9.06 3.48 -20.45
CA PHE A 49 -9.25 2.45 -21.47
C PHE A 49 -10.72 2.01 -21.58
N TYR A 50 -11.39 1.72 -20.45
CA TYR A 50 -12.81 1.35 -20.47
C TYR A 50 -13.71 2.46 -21.01
N LYS A 51 -13.40 3.74 -20.73
CA LYS A 51 -14.12 4.86 -21.31
C LYS A 51 -13.97 4.88 -22.82
N LEU A 52 -12.75 4.73 -23.34
CA LEU A 52 -12.50 4.69 -24.78
C LEU A 52 -13.23 3.53 -25.47
N ILE A 53 -13.24 2.34 -24.87
CA ILE A 53 -14.00 1.20 -25.39
C ILE A 53 -15.51 1.50 -25.41
N ARG A 54 -16.05 2.10 -24.34
CA ARG A 54 -17.46 2.48 -24.28
C ARG A 54 -17.81 3.53 -25.34
N ASP A 55 -16.96 4.54 -25.51
CA ASP A 55 -17.15 5.59 -26.50
C ASP A 55 -17.10 5.00 -27.92
N PHE A 56 -16.15 4.10 -28.19
CA PHE A 56 -16.08 3.35 -29.45
C PHE A 56 -17.37 2.54 -29.69
N ASN A 57 -17.79 1.72 -28.72
CA ASN A 57 -18.96 0.86 -28.85
C ASN A 57 -20.27 1.63 -29.00
N SER A 58 -20.39 2.82 -28.39
CA SER A 58 -21.60 3.66 -28.48
C SER A 58 -21.91 4.12 -29.91
N THR A 59 -20.92 4.04 -30.80
CA THR A 59 -21.03 4.44 -32.21
C THR A 59 -21.21 3.26 -33.17
N ARG A 60 -21.35 2.02 -32.66
CA ARG A 60 -21.34 0.77 -33.45
C ARG A 60 -22.61 -0.06 -33.27
N THR A 61 -22.95 -0.83 -34.31
CA THR A 61 -23.91 -1.93 -34.21
C THR A 61 -23.35 -3.04 -33.32
N GLU A 62 -24.20 -3.81 -32.65
CA GLU A 62 -23.78 -4.86 -31.70
C GLU A 62 -22.77 -5.86 -32.27
N THR A 63 -22.80 -6.11 -33.58
CA THR A 63 -21.86 -7.00 -34.29
C THR A 63 -20.43 -6.48 -34.39
N ASP A 64 -20.25 -5.16 -34.28
CA ASP A 64 -18.98 -4.46 -34.53
C ASP A 64 -18.41 -3.84 -33.23
N GLN A 65 -19.04 -4.14 -32.10
CA GLN A 65 -18.62 -3.69 -30.77
C GLN A 65 -17.54 -4.61 -30.20
N PHE A 66 -16.66 -4.04 -29.38
CA PHE A 66 -15.80 -4.81 -28.51
C PHE A 66 -16.62 -5.42 -27.37
N ASP A 67 -16.46 -6.71 -27.13
CA ASP A 67 -16.92 -7.29 -25.87
C ASP A 67 -16.02 -6.82 -24.73
N ILE A 68 -16.58 -5.97 -23.86
CA ILE A 68 -15.88 -5.39 -22.71
C ILE A 68 -15.37 -6.48 -21.77
N ALA A 69 -16.13 -7.57 -21.59
CA ALA A 69 -15.70 -8.67 -20.72
C ALA A 69 -14.48 -9.41 -21.27
N SER A 70 -14.38 -9.52 -22.60
CA SER A 70 -13.20 -10.07 -23.28
C SER A 70 -12.00 -9.12 -23.23
N MET A 71 -12.21 -7.80 -23.13
CA MET A 71 -11.12 -6.83 -23.08
C MET A 71 -10.31 -6.87 -21.79
N ASP A 72 -10.91 -7.24 -20.65
CA ASP A 72 -10.18 -7.45 -19.39
C ASP A 72 -9.05 -8.45 -19.55
N THR A 73 -9.28 -9.48 -20.38
CA THR A 73 -8.31 -10.55 -20.64
C THR A 73 -7.20 -10.08 -21.57
N LEU A 74 -7.47 -9.12 -22.47
CA LEU A 74 -6.49 -8.62 -23.45
C LEU A 74 -5.71 -7.39 -22.95
N MET A 75 -6.13 -6.80 -21.84
CA MET A 75 -5.61 -5.53 -21.36
C MET A 75 -4.15 -5.65 -20.91
N GLY A 76 -3.28 -4.88 -21.56
CA GLY A 76 -1.85 -4.97 -21.33
C GLY A 76 -1.20 -6.24 -21.89
N LEU A 77 -1.92 -7.03 -22.70
CA LEU A 77 -1.31 -8.15 -23.43
C LEU A 77 -0.73 -7.70 -24.78
N PRO A 78 0.30 -8.41 -25.28
CA PRO A 78 0.86 -8.19 -26.61
C PRO A 78 -0.12 -8.53 -27.75
N GLU A 79 -1.19 -9.31 -27.49
CA GLU A 79 -2.22 -9.73 -28.47
C GLU A 79 -3.10 -8.57 -28.95
N ARG A 80 -2.44 -7.57 -29.52
CA ARG A 80 -3.00 -6.42 -30.23
C ARG A 80 -3.44 -6.77 -31.65
N ASP A 81 -3.39 -8.03 -32.07
CA ASP A 81 -3.64 -8.41 -33.46
C ASP A 81 -5.10 -8.20 -33.86
N LEU A 82 -6.06 -8.42 -32.95
CA LEU A 82 -7.47 -8.12 -33.19
C LEU A 82 -7.69 -6.60 -33.33
N LEU A 83 -7.14 -5.80 -32.40
CA LEU A 83 -7.23 -4.34 -32.44
C LEU A 83 -6.53 -3.76 -33.69
N ARG A 84 -5.38 -4.33 -34.07
CA ARG A 84 -4.61 -3.93 -35.25
C ARG A 84 -5.27 -4.39 -36.55
N ALA A 85 -5.95 -5.53 -36.56
CA ALA A 85 -6.72 -5.99 -37.71
C ALA A 85 -7.92 -5.07 -37.95
N MET A 86 -8.68 -4.76 -36.89
CA MET A 86 -9.79 -3.79 -36.97
C MET A 86 -9.30 -2.41 -37.43
N PHE A 87 -8.11 -1.98 -37.01
CA PHE A 87 -7.51 -0.72 -37.47
C PHE A 87 -7.19 -0.71 -38.96
N LYS A 88 -6.73 -1.84 -39.52
CA LYS A 88 -6.44 -1.94 -40.96
C LYS A 88 -7.69 -1.92 -41.82
N GLU A 89 -8.82 -2.34 -41.27
CA GLU A 89 -10.10 -2.44 -41.98
C GLU A 89 -10.96 -1.19 -41.84
N GLU A 90 -10.65 -0.31 -40.88
CA GLU A 90 -11.42 0.90 -40.59
C GLU A 90 -11.18 2.02 -41.61
N LYS A 91 -12.26 2.52 -42.22
CA LYS A 91 -12.22 3.53 -43.29
C LYS A 91 -12.62 4.93 -42.80
N ASP A 92 -13.31 5.02 -41.67
CA ASP A 92 -13.67 6.31 -41.07
C ASP A 92 -12.48 6.89 -40.30
N ILE A 93 -12.18 8.16 -40.56
CA ILE A 93 -11.04 8.87 -39.96
C ILE A 93 -11.27 9.11 -38.46
N SER A 94 -12.50 9.36 -38.03
CA SER A 94 -12.85 9.59 -36.62
C SER A 94 -12.66 8.32 -35.80
N TYR A 95 -13.08 7.17 -36.33
CA TYR A 95 -12.95 5.89 -35.66
C TYR A 95 -11.52 5.35 -35.66
N ASN A 96 -10.76 5.63 -36.70
CA ASN A 96 -9.31 5.40 -36.70
C ASN A 96 -8.62 6.13 -35.54
N GLY A 97 -9.05 7.35 -35.20
CA GLY A 97 -8.55 8.10 -34.05
C GLY A 97 -8.87 7.40 -32.72
N LEU A 98 -10.12 7.00 -32.49
CA LEU A 98 -10.52 6.30 -31.27
C LEU A 98 -9.80 4.96 -31.11
N LEU A 99 -9.70 4.19 -32.19
CA LEU A 99 -9.02 2.90 -32.17
C LEU A 99 -7.52 3.05 -31.95
N SER A 100 -6.89 4.09 -32.52
CA SER A 100 -5.49 4.44 -32.25
C SER A 100 -5.28 4.78 -30.76
N ASN A 101 -6.20 5.52 -30.14
CA ASN A 101 -6.13 5.82 -28.72
C ASN A 101 -6.29 4.57 -27.84
N ILE A 102 -7.23 3.67 -28.16
CA ILE A 102 -7.40 2.36 -27.46
C ILE A 102 -6.10 1.56 -27.54
N ILE A 103 -5.53 1.49 -28.74
CA ILE A 103 -4.27 0.83 -29.06
C ILE A 103 -3.09 1.36 -28.24
N GLN A 104 -3.01 2.68 -28.11
CA GLN A 104 -1.98 3.36 -27.35
C GLN A 104 -2.17 3.10 -25.85
N LYS A 105 -3.39 3.23 -25.33
CA LYS A 105 -3.69 2.98 -23.92
C LYS A 105 -3.41 1.53 -23.51
N ASN A 106 -3.69 0.57 -24.37
CA ASN A 106 -3.33 -0.83 -24.10
C ASN A 106 -1.81 -1.02 -23.96
N GLU A 107 -1.03 -0.31 -24.77
CA GLU A 107 0.43 -0.35 -24.71
C GLU A 107 0.98 0.32 -23.44
N GLU A 108 0.42 1.45 -23.05
CA GLU A 108 0.76 2.11 -21.79
C GLU A 108 0.48 1.20 -20.58
N ILE A 109 -0.66 0.49 -20.59
CA ILE A 109 -1.00 -0.50 -19.55
C ILE A 109 0.00 -1.67 -19.54
N ARG A 110 0.43 -2.16 -20.71
CA ARG A 110 1.44 -3.22 -20.83
C ARG A 110 2.77 -2.78 -20.18
N ILE A 111 3.24 -1.58 -20.51
CA ILE A 111 4.49 -1.03 -19.97
C ILE A 111 4.41 -0.92 -18.45
N LEU A 112 3.31 -0.38 -17.90
CA LEU A 112 3.10 -0.29 -16.45
C LEU A 112 3.10 -1.67 -15.78
N ASN A 113 2.47 -2.68 -16.38
CA ASN A 113 2.49 -4.06 -15.85
C ASN A 113 3.92 -4.64 -15.80
N GLU A 114 4.74 -4.37 -16.82
CA GLU A 114 6.14 -4.81 -16.86
C GLU A 114 6.97 -4.11 -15.78
N GLU A 115 6.78 -2.81 -15.59
CA GLU A 115 7.45 -2.04 -14.54
C GLU A 115 7.06 -2.54 -13.15
N ILE A 116 5.77 -2.76 -12.89
CA ILE A 116 5.26 -3.34 -11.64
C ILE A 116 5.87 -4.73 -11.39
N THR A 117 5.95 -5.57 -12.42
CA THR A 117 6.55 -6.92 -12.30
C THR A 117 8.02 -6.82 -11.90
N GLY A 118 8.80 -6.00 -12.61
CA GLY A 118 10.22 -5.80 -12.29
C GLY A 118 10.44 -5.16 -10.91
N LEU A 119 9.54 -4.29 -10.46
CA LEU A 119 9.61 -3.68 -9.13
C LEU A 119 9.30 -4.69 -8.02
N ASN A 120 8.30 -5.55 -8.23
CA ASN A 120 7.99 -6.65 -7.31
C ASN A 120 9.15 -7.63 -7.16
N GLU A 121 9.87 -7.95 -8.24
CA GLU A 121 11.07 -8.78 -8.17
C GLU A 121 12.17 -8.13 -7.32
N LYS A 122 12.39 -6.82 -7.48
CA LYS A 122 13.36 -6.06 -6.66
C LYS A 122 12.96 -6.03 -5.19
N ILE A 123 11.67 -5.83 -4.90
CA ILE A 123 11.13 -5.89 -3.53
C ILE A 123 11.41 -7.27 -2.92
N ALA A 124 11.09 -8.36 -3.64
CA ALA A 124 11.32 -9.71 -3.15
C ALA A 124 12.80 -9.97 -2.81
N GLN A 125 13.73 -9.48 -3.65
CA GLN A 125 15.17 -9.58 -3.40
C GLN A 125 15.64 -8.77 -2.18
N LEU A 126 14.99 -7.64 -1.87
CA LEU A 126 15.26 -6.86 -0.65
C LEU A 126 14.71 -7.58 0.58
N GLU A 127 13.48 -8.08 0.50
CA GLU A 127 12.82 -8.83 1.59
C GLU A 127 13.63 -10.07 2.00
N GLU A 128 14.27 -10.76 1.07
CA GLU A 128 15.12 -11.93 1.35
C GLU A 128 16.38 -11.57 2.17
N LYS A 129 16.91 -10.36 1.98
CA LYS A 129 18.14 -9.89 2.66
C LYS A 129 17.87 -9.27 4.03
N LEU A 130 16.62 -8.89 4.28
CA LEU A 130 16.21 -8.27 5.53
C LEU A 130 15.89 -9.31 6.60
N PRO A 131 16.02 -8.95 7.89
CA PRO A 131 15.45 -9.75 8.96
C PRO A 131 13.96 -9.98 8.72
N LYS A 132 13.48 -11.20 9.03
CA LYS A 132 12.08 -11.56 8.82
C LYS A 132 11.15 -10.53 9.46
N ALA A 133 10.23 -10.00 8.66
CA ALA A 133 9.16 -9.14 9.14
C ALA A 133 8.27 -9.87 10.16
N TYR A 134 7.72 -9.10 11.10
CA TYR A 134 6.68 -9.58 12.00
C TYR A 134 5.34 -9.59 11.27
N VAL A 135 4.61 -10.71 11.30
CA VAL A 135 3.25 -10.80 10.73
C VAL A 135 2.24 -10.46 11.82
N VAL A 136 1.51 -9.36 11.64
CA VAL A 136 0.52 -8.85 12.58
C VAL A 136 -0.58 -9.88 12.81
N GLN A 137 -0.86 -10.17 14.07
CA GLN A 137 -1.96 -11.04 14.49
C GLN A 137 -3.13 -10.22 15.02
N LYS A 138 -4.28 -10.88 15.16
CA LYS A 138 -5.47 -10.25 15.74
C LYS A 138 -5.19 -9.83 17.19
N GLY A 139 -5.42 -8.55 17.48
CA GLY A 139 -5.25 -7.96 18.81
C GLY A 139 -3.84 -7.48 19.12
N ASP A 140 -2.91 -7.56 18.15
CA ASP A 140 -1.63 -6.87 18.29
C ASP A 140 -1.79 -5.36 18.16
N THR A 141 -0.89 -4.65 18.84
CA THR A 141 -0.72 -3.21 18.69
C THR A 141 0.71 -2.95 18.26
N HIS A 142 0.90 -1.88 17.49
CA HIS A 142 2.23 -1.52 16.99
C HIS A 142 3.22 -1.36 18.15
N TYR A 143 2.77 -0.70 19.22
CA TYR A 143 3.53 -0.54 20.46
C TYR A 143 3.99 -1.87 21.06
N LYS A 144 3.08 -2.85 21.19
CA LYS A 144 3.39 -4.16 21.76
C LYS A 144 4.45 -4.86 20.91
N ILE A 145 4.30 -4.82 19.59
CA ILE A 145 5.23 -5.44 18.65
C ILE A 145 6.63 -4.83 18.79
N VAL A 146 6.75 -3.50 18.77
CA VAL A 146 8.04 -2.80 18.92
C VAL A 146 8.69 -3.09 20.27
N ARG A 147 7.91 -3.01 21.36
CA ARG A 147 8.41 -3.30 22.71
C ARG A 147 8.92 -4.74 22.81
N ASP A 148 8.16 -5.70 22.30
CA ASP A 148 8.51 -7.11 22.38
C ASP A 148 9.73 -7.43 21.50
N PHE A 149 9.88 -6.78 20.35
CA PHE A 149 11.10 -6.82 19.53
C PHE A 149 12.34 -6.35 20.28
N LEU A 150 12.27 -5.19 20.95
CA LEU A 150 13.37 -4.64 21.75
C LEU A 150 13.77 -5.57 22.90
N ILE A 151 12.80 -6.17 23.59
CA ILE A 151 13.07 -7.10 24.70
C ILE A 151 13.64 -8.41 24.18
N ASN A 152 12.95 -9.05 23.23
CA ASN A 152 13.23 -10.43 22.84
C ASN A 152 14.47 -10.55 21.95
N GLN A 153 14.70 -9.57 21.06
CA GLN A 153 15.80 -9.63 20.10
C GLN A 153 17.04 -8.86 20.54
N TYR A 154 16.86 -7.83 21.38
CA TYR A 154 17.97 -6.97 21.83
C TYR A 154 18.23 -7.02 23.33
N GLY A 155 17.43 -7.76 24.10
CA GLY A 155 17.66 -7.99 25.53
C GLY A 155 17.49 -6.75 26.40
N LEU A 156 16.79 -5.72 25.90
CA LEU A 156 16.53 -4.50 26.66
C LEU A 156 15.62 -4.78 27.86
N ASP A 157 15.84 -4.03 28.95
CA ASP A 157 14.95 -4.13 30.09
C ASP A 157 13.55 -3.54 29.77
N LYS A 158 12.54 -4.00 30.51
CA LYS A 158 11.15 -3.60 30.28
C LYS A 158 10.91 -2.09 30.40
N LYS A 159 11.68 -1.35 31.20
CA LYS A 159 11.54 0.10 31.32
C LYS A 159 12.13 0.78 30.09
N GLN A 160 13.37 0.44 29.72
CA GLN A 160 14.03 0.97 28.53
C GLN A 160 13.24 0.69 27.25
N ALA A 161 12.82 -0.56 27.04
CA ALA A 161 12.04 -0.94 25.85
C ALA A 161 10.72 -0.17 25.74
N ARG A 162 10.06 0.14 26.87
CA ARG A 162 8.84 0.96 26.87
C ARG A 162 9.14 2.40 26.51
N GLU A 163 10.19 3.00 27.05
CA GLU A 163 10.57 4.39 26.77
C GLU A 163 10.92 4.59 25.29
N ILE A 164 11.65 3.65 24.70
CA ILE A 164 11.98 3.68 23.26
C ILE A 164 10.72 3.47 22.43
N ALA A 165 9.93 2.43 22.72
CA ALA A 165 8.70 2.15 21.97
C ALA A 165 7.73 3.34 21.99
N TRP A 166 7.61 4.08 23.10
CA TRP A 166 6.74 5.26 23.17
C TRP A 166 7.17 6.41 22.25
N LYS A 167 8.44 6.48 21.88
CA LYS A 167 8.99 7.53 21.00
C LYS A 167 8.99 7.12 19.53
N THR A 168 8.74 5.85 19.23
CA THR A 168 8.70 5.33 17.86
C THR A 168 7.48 5.87 17.14
N VAL A 169 7.67 6.33 15.90
CA VAL A 169 6.57 6.70 14.99
C VAL A 169 5.83 5.43 14.62
N MET A 170 4.51 5.40 14.81
CA MET A 170 3.68 4.21 14.60
C MET A 170 2.46 4.54 13.75
N THR A 171 2.07 3.58 12.90
CA THR A 171 0.72 3.51 12.35
C THR A 171 -0.25 2.99 13.42
N ASP A 172 -1.37 3.69 13.60
CA ASP A 172 -2.44 3.34 14.54
C ASP A 172 -3.29 2.16 14.07
N ASN A 173 -3.25 1.88 12.77
CA ASN A 173 -4.19 0.99 12.08
C ASN A 173 -3.49 -0.23 11.49
N LEU A 174 -3.12 -1.19 12.34
CA LEU A 174 -2.58 -2.47 11.91
C LEU A 174 -3.70 -3.49 11.70
N LEU A 175 -3.72 -4.11 10.53
CA LEU A 175 -4.63 -5.20 10.20
C LEU A 175 -3.90 -6.55 10.33
N PRO A 176 -4.60 -7.61 10.78
CA PRO A 176 -4.05 -8.96 10.72
C PRO A 176 -3.58 -9.32 9.31
N GLY A 177 -2.37 -9.87 9.22
CA GLY A 177 -1.70 -10.18 7.95
C GLY A 177 -0.76 -9.09 7.43
N ASN A 178 -0.80 -7.86 7.98
CA ASN A 178 0.25 -6.87 7.70
C ASN A 178 1.62 -7.39 8.13
N ARG A 179 2.66 -6.97 7.42
CA ARG A 179 4.06 -7.25 7.79
C ARG A 179 4.68 -5.99 8.34
N ILE A 180 5.39 -6.10 9.45
CA ILE A 180 6.14 -5.00 10.05
C ILE A 180 7.62 -5.33 10.00
N TRP A 181 8.36 -4.51 9.27
CA TRP A 181 9.81 -4.50 9.23
C TRP A 181 10.31 -3.62 10.37
N LEU A 182 11.20 -4.18 11.19
CA LEU A 182 11.72 -3.54 12.38
C LEU A 182 13.24 -3.45 12.31
N SER A 183 13.78 -2.26 12.54
CA SER A 183 15.21 -2.04 12.78
C SER A 183 15.40 -1.30 14.09
N TYR A 184 16.53 -1.56 14.76
CA TYR A 184 16.90 -0.86 15.97
C TYR A 184 18.32 -0.32 15.87
N ASN A 185 18.45 1.00 15.92
CA ASN A 185 19.73 1.68 16.07
C ASN A 185 20.05 1.80 17.57
N LYS A 186 21.01 1.00 18.03
CA LYS A 186 21.43 0.98 19.44
C LYS A 186 22.08 2.28 19.90
N GLU A 187 22.78 2.98 19.01
CA GLU A 187 23.55 4.18 19.35
C GLU A 187 22.62 5.37 19.60
N GLU A 188 21.59 5.51 18.75
CA GLU A 188 20.60 6.58 18.84
C GLU A 188 19.39 6.20 19.70
N SER A 189 19.25 4.92 20.05
CA SER A 189 18.06 4.36 20.73
C SER A 189 16.77 4.63 19.95
N ILE A 190 16.85 4.53 18.61
CA ILE A 190 15.73 4.75 17.68
C ILE A 190 15.33 3.42 17.04
N VAL A 191 14.02 3.20 16.93
CA VAL A 191 13.45 2.09 16.18
C VAL A 191 12.86 2.61 14.88
N GLY A 192 13.30 2.04 13.76
CA GLY A 192 12.63 2.20 12.47
C GLY A 192 11.55 1.14 12.33
N THR A 193 10.37 1.56 11.86
CA THR A 193 9.25 0.66 11.57
C THR A 193 8.71 0.96 10.19
N PHE A 194 8.56 -0.08 9.37
CA PHE A 194 7.91 0.04 8.08
C PHE A 194 6.85 -1.05 7.93
N VAL A 195 5.62 -0.67 7.59
CA VAL A 195 4.47 -1.58 7.53
C VAL A 195 4.10 -1.82 6.07
N THR A 196 4.12 -3.09 5.64
CA THR A 196 3.66 -3.50 4.31
C THR A 196 2.38 -4.32 4.39
N GLN A 197 1.69 -4.42 3.25
CA GLN A 197 0.39 -5.11 3.17
C GLN A 197 0.48 -6.57 3.64
N GLY A 198 1.51 -7.30 3.22
CA GLY A 198 1.61 -8.73 3.51
C GLY A 198 0.40 -9.50 2.98
N GLU A 199 -0.24 -10.27 3.86
CA GLU A 199 -1.45 -11.05 3.56
C GLU A 199 -2.75 -10.28 3.87
N ALA A 200 -2.65 -9.04 4.35
CA ALA A 200 -3.84 -8.23 4.60
C ALA A 200 -4.57 -7.91 3.29
N LYS A 201 -5.90 -7.79 3.37
CA LYS A 201 -6.74 -7.52 2.19
C LYS A 201 -6.54 -6.12 1.59
N ILE A 202 -6.04 -5.17 2.39
CA ILE A 202 -5.90 -3.77 2.02
C ILE A 202 -4.52 -3.30 2.48
N ALA A 203 -3.82 -2.52 1.64
CA ALA A 203 -2.54 -1.92 1.99
C ALA A 203 -2.70 -0.90 3.15
N PRO A 204 -1.69 -0.74 4.03
CA PRO A 204 -1.78 0.14 5.19
C PRO A 204 -2.14 1.59 4.83
N MET A 205 -1.50 2.18 3.83
CA MET A 205 -1.80 3.56 3.40
C MET A 205 -3.24 3.72 2.90
N THR A 206 -3.73 2.77 2.09
CA THR A 206 -5.11 2.79 1.61
C THR A 206 -6.09 2.72 2.79
N TYR A 207 -5.79 1.88 3.78
CA TYR A 207 -6.61 1.78 4.97
C TYR A 207 -6.58 3.07 5.81
N GLU A 208 -5.42 3.69 6.00
CA GLU A 208 -5.31 4.99 6.70
C GLU A 208 -6.11 6.09 5.99
N GLN A 209 -6.07 6.14 4.67
CA GLN A 209 -6.88 7.09 3.88
C GLN A 209 -8.38 6.84 4.05
N ILE A 210 -8.82 5.57 3.98
CA ILE A 210 -10.22 5.19 4.21
C ILE A 210 -10.65 5.53 5.63
N ALA A 211 -9.83 5.20 6.63
CA ALA A 211 -10.09 5.48 8.04
C ALA A 211 -10.22 6.99 8.28
N LYS A 212 -9.28 7.80 7.75
CA LYS A 212 -9.31 9.27 7.84
C LYS A 212 -10.58 9.84 7.19
N ARG A 213 -10.95 9.36 6.01
CA ARG A 213 -12.18 9.76 5.32
C ARG A 213 -13.42 9.43 6.16
N ASN A 214 -13.47 8.24 6.74
CA ASN A 214 -14.57 7.81 7.60
C ASN A 214 -14.66 8.65 8.89
N MET A 215 -13.53 9.03 9.50
CA MET A 215 -13.51 9.93 10.65
C MET A 215 -14.03 11.32 10.31
N ILE A 216 -13.60 11.88 9.18
CA ILE A 216 -14.08 13.19 8.68
C ILE A 216 -15.59 13.14 8.42
N ASN A 217 -16.07 12.09 7.74
CA ASN A 217 -17.50 11.93 7.46
C ASN A 217 -18.32 11.83 8.75
N LYS A 218 -17.87 11.04 9.74
CA LYS A 218 -18.51 10.95 11.06
C LYS A 218 -18.51 12.30 11.80
N ALA A 219 -17.42 13.06 11.72
CA ALA A 219 -17.34 14.38 12.33
C ALA A 219 -18.31 15.38 11.66
N ILE A 220 -18.45 15.33 10.33
CA ILE A 220 -19.42 16.13 9.57
C ILE A 220 -20.85 15.73 9.94
N GLU A 221 -21.17 14.44 9.99
CA GLU A 221 -22.47 13.94 10.41
C GLU A 221 -22.82 14.41 11.83
N GLN A 222 -21.89 14.29 12.78
CA GLN A 222 -22.08 14.78 14.15
C GLN A 222 -22.25 16.30 14.21
N ALA A 223 -21.49 17.07 13.42
CA ALA A 223 -21.65 18.51 13.35
C ALA A 223 -23.03 18.90 12.79
N ASN A 224 -23.52 18.19 11.78
CA ASN A 224 -24.85 18.40 11.21
C ASN A 224 -25.97 18.06 12.21
N VAL A 225 -25.83 16.95 12.96
CA VAL A 225 -26.78 16.56 14.02
C VAL A 225 -26.80 17.60 15.14
N ASN A 226 -25.63 18.07 15.59
CA ASN A 226 -25.53 19.09 16.65
C ASN A 226 -26.10 20.44 16.17
N SER A 227 -25.88 20.80 14.91
CA SER A 227 -26.44 22.03 14.32
C SER A 227 -27.97 21.97 14.23
N ALA A 228 -28.52 20.81 13.82
CA ALA A 228 -29.97 20.60 13.79
C ALA A 228 -30.59 20.62 15.19
N THR A 229 -29.89 20.06 16.19
CA THR A 229 -30.34 20.05 17.59
C THR A 229 -30.35 21.46 18.18
N ASN A 230 -29.32 22.27 17.91
CA ASN A 230 -29.24 23.66 18.38
C ASN A 230 -30.26 24.60 17.71
N MET A 231 -30.67 24.32 16.47
CA MET A 231 -31.78 25.04 15.83
C MET A 231 -33.14 24.67 16.45
N GLN A 232 -33.33 23.42 16.89
CA GLN A 232 -34.55 23.02 17.58
C GLN A 232 -34.64 23.62 18.98
N THR A 233 -33.56 23.63 19.77
CA THR A 233 -33.58 24.22 21.13
C THR A 233 -33.80 25.73 21.11
N SER A 234 -33.17 26.46 20.18
CA SER A 234 -33.39 27.91 20.03
C SER A 234 -34.82 28.26 19.58
N SER A 235 -35.51 27.38 18.85
CA SER A 235 -36.93 27.54 18.49
C SER A 235 -37.91 27.25 19.64
N VAL A 236 -37.48 26.48 20.65
CA VAL A 236 -38.30 26.17 21.83
C VAL A 236 -38.13 27.26 22.91
N GLU A 237 -36.93 27.81 23.08
CA GLU A 237 -36.69 28.92 24.00
C GLU A 237 -37.35 30.23 23.56
N SER A 238 -37.42 30.50 22.25
CA SER A 238 -38.13 31.69 21.73
C SER A 238 -39.65 31.63 21.89
N ASN A 239 -40.23 30.43 21.98
CA ASN A 239 -41.67 30.24 22.20
C ASN A 239 -42.08 30.28 23.69
N ASN A 240 -41.16 30.03 24.62
CA ASN A 240 -41.43 30.10 26.06
C ASN A 240 -41.16 31.48 26.69
N ALA A 241 -40.59 32.42 25.94
CA ALA A 241 -40.33 33.80 26.40
C ALA A 241 -41.51 34.78 26.15
N VAL A 242 -42.66 34.29 25.66
CA VAL A 242 -43.84 35.10 25.28
C VAL A 242 -45.06 34.80 26.16
N LEU A 243 -44.87 34.44 27.44
CA LEU A 243 -45.94 34.29 28.43
C LEU A 243 -45.77 35.25 29.61
#